data_AF-A0A9Q3USD1-F1
#
_entry.id   AF-A0A9Q3USD1-F1
#
_cell.length_a   1.000
_cell.length_b   1.000
_cell.length_c   1.000
_cell.angle_alpha   90.00
_cell.angle_beta   90.00
_cell.angle_gamma   90.00
#
_symmetry.space_group_name_H-M   'P 1'
#
loop_
_entity.id
_entity.type
_entity.pdbx_description
1 polymer ?
#
loop_
_entity_poly.entity_id
_entity_poly.type
_entity_poly.pdbx_seq_one_letter_code
_entity_poly.pdbx_strand_id
1 'polypeptide(L)'
;MTDQQAIELIEKEFKKKTFGVTEQYLEIHSPIYTDNILKVDRVDRDSKNEMIIVYLPVLDERFYFAVYINTKTNEITGIGTEAYHRVYFRATSETLTVDDIKAMTHLTPTEFWDKGDLRSNGKSNHSFNGFKILPNPEPDEFEDKLKKLLDFLEQDKEGIRQIAEKAEASILVTMDIHNANGMIGGHNIDTDDIRRMNDLKLSINFDLYVGGKSFKE
;
A
#
# COMPACT_ATOMS: atom_id res chain seq x y z
N MET A 1 6.83 22.98 -7.09
CA MET A 1 6.97 22.97 -5.62
C MET A 1 7.96 21.89 -5.19
N THR A 2 8.92 22.21 -4.30
CA THR A 2 9.84 21.24 -3.68
C THR A 2 9.17 20.47 -2.54
N ASP A 3 9.75 19.36 -2.09
CA ASP A 3 9.20 18.58 -0.97
C ASP A 3 9.18 19.41 0.32
N GLN A 4 10.23 20.20 0.57
CA GLN A 4 10.29 21.13 1.70
C GLN A 4 9.14 22.15 1.68
N GLN A 5 8.83 22.71 0.51
CA GLN A 5 7.70 23.64 0.37
C GLN A 5 6.36 22.95 0.65
N ALA A 6 6.19 21.70 0.21
CA ALA A 6 4.99 20.92 0.49
C ALA A 6 4.84 20.67 2.00
N ILE A 7 5.92 20.28 2.68
CA ILE A 7 5.95 20.04 4.12
C ILE A 7 5.60 21.32 4.90
N GLU A 8 6.17 22.47 4.52
CA GLU A 8 5.88 23.75 5.17
C GLU A 8 4.40 24.17 5.04
N LEU A 9 3.80 23.92 3.87
CA LEU A 9 2.37 24.17 3.66
C LEU A 9 1.51 23.28 4.57
N ILE A 10 1.85 22.00 4.67
CA ILE A 10 1.15 21.03 5.51
C ILE A 10 1.31 21.39 6.99
N GLU A 11 2.52 21.72 7.44
CA GLU A 11 2.73 22.15 8.82
C GLU A 11 1.90 23.38 9.19
N LYS A 12 1.83 24.35 8.29
CA LYS A 12 1.00 25.54 8.49
C LYS A 12 -0.47 25.17 8.66
N GLU A 13 -0.97 24.25 7.82
CA GLU A 13 -2.34 23.78 7.91
C GLU A 13 -2.57 22.98 9.20
N PHE A 14 -1.69 22.05 9.58
CA PHE A 14 -1.87 21.24 10.79
C PHE A 14 -1.76 22.07 12.08
N LYS A 15 -0.98 23.16 12.06
CA LYS A 15 -0.92 24.14 13.17
C LYS A 15 -2.18 24.98 13.25
N LYS A 16 -2.64 25.55 12.12
CA LYS A 16 -3.74 26.53 12.08
C LYS A 16 -5.14 25.93 11.91
N LYS A 17 -5.23 24.71 11.37
CA LYS A 17 -6.45 23.93 11.10
C LYS A 17 -7.47 24.73 10.29
N THR A 18 -7.06 25.25 9.13
CA THR A 18 -7.95 26.11 8.33
C THR A 18 -9.04 25.31 7.61
N PHE A 19 -8.80 24.03 7.35
CA PHE A 19 -9.81 23.10 6.86
C PHE A 19 -10.50 22.42 8.04
N GLY A 20 -11.84 22.40 8.04
CA GLY A 20 -12.61 21.73 9.10
C GLY A 20 -12.29 20.22 9.21
N VAL A 21 -11.98 19.56 8.10
CA VAL A 21 -11.54 18.15 8.11
C VAL A 21 -10.20 17.96 8.83
N THR A 22 -9.27 18.91 8.75
CA THR A 22 -8.01 18.86 9.50
C THR A 22 -8.28 18.90 10.99
N GLU A 23 -9.16 19.79 11.44
CA GLU A 23 -9.54 19.87 12.85
C GLU A 23 -10.15 18.56 13.34
N GLN A 24 -11.09 18.00 12.58
CA GLN A 24 -11.75 16.74 12.91
C GLN A 24 -10.77 15.57 13.01
N TYR A 25 -9.84 15.43 12.07
CA TYR A 25 -8.81 14.38 12.12
C TYR A 25 -7.86 14.56 13.29
N LEU A 26 -7.36 15.78 13.52
CA LEU A 26 -6.38 16.06 14.59
C LEU A 26 -7.00 16.03 16.00
N GLU A 27 -8.32 16.02 16.11
CA GLU A 27 -9.00 15.81 17.39
C GLU A 27 -8.86 14.37 17.90
N ILE A 28 -8.81 13.40 16.99
CA ILE A 28 -8.83 11.97 17.32
C ILE A 28 -7.48 11.28 17.07
N HIS A 29 -6.67 11.84 16.18
CA HIS A 29 -5.42 11.29 15.70
C HIS A 29 -4.28 12.28 15.82
N SER A 30 -3.04 11.78 15.76
CA SER A 30 -1.85 12.62 15.85
C SER A 30 -0.84 12.21 14.78
N PRO A 31 -0.31 13.14 13.98
CA PRO A 31 0.79 12.82 13.08
C PRO A 31 2.07 12.58 13.90
N ILE A 32 3.02 11.87 13.31
CA ILE A 32 4.32 11.65 13.92
C ILE A 32 5.25 12.83 13.59
N TYR A 33 6.01 13.30 14.59
CA TYR A 33 7.08 14.30 14.42
C TYR A 33 8.44 13.66 14.73
N THR A 34 9.46 14.01 13.95
CA THR A 34 10.88 13.66 14.20
C THR A 34 11.67 14.96 14.20
N ASP A 35 12.43 15.23 15.26
CA ASP A 35 13.18 16.49 15.43
C ASP A 35 12.32 17.75 15.27
N ASN A 36 11.08 17.71 15.80
CA ASN A 36 10.05 18.76 15.67
C ASN A 36 9.57 19.05 14.24
N ILE A 37 9.95 18.23 13.26
CA ILE A 37 9.49 18.31 11.88
C ILE A 37 8.49 17.18 11.64
N LEU A 38 7.43 17.47 10.89
CA LEU A 38 6.44 16.47 10.50
C LEU A 38 7.12 15.32 9.76
N LYS A 39 6.96 14.08 10.24
CA LYS A 39 7.47 12.91 9.53
C LYS A 39 6.67 12.72 8.25
N VAL A 40 7.36 12.53 7.13
CA VAL A 40 6.77 12.21 5.84
C VAL A 40 7.28 10.85 5.40
N ASP A 41 6.36 9.92 5.13
CA ASP A 41 6.73 8.58 4.67
C ASP A 41 6.81 8.51 3.14
N ARG A 42 6.09 9.37 2.42
CA ARG A 42 6.25 9.54 0.96
C ARG A 42 5.69 10.89 0.47
N VAL A 43 6.36 11.46 -0.52
CA VAL A 43 5.82 12.52 -1.38
C VAL A 43 5.59 11.91 -2.76
N ASP A 44 4.34 11.63 -3.10
CA ASP A 44 3.97 11.08 -4.40
C ASP A 44 3.75 12.17 -5.44
N ARG A 45 4.35 11.96 -6.60
CA ARG A 45 4.37 12.88 -7.74
C ARG A 45 3.99 12.18 -9.04
N ASP A 46 3.58 10.90 -8.96
CA ASP A 46 3.27 10.08 -10.13
C ASP A 46 1.92 10.48 -10.77
N SER A 47 1.08 11.23 -10.04
CA SER A 47 -0.21 11.71 -10.54
C SER A 47 -0.06 12.58 -11.79
N LYS A 48 -0.74 12.16 -12.86
CA LYS A 48 -0.78 12.89 -14.14
C LYS A 48 -1.55 14.22 -14.07
N ASN A 49 -2.26 14.47 -12.97
CA ASN A 49 -3.18 15.60 -12.82
C ASN A 49 -2.56 16.80 -12.09
N GLU A 50 -1.23 16.91 -12.09
CA GLU A 50 -0.51 18.03 -11.46
C GLU A 50 -0.80 18.14 -9.95
N MET A 51 -1.10 17.00 -9.33
CA MET A 51 -1.32 16.84 -7.90
C MET A 51 -0.09 16.17 -7.27
N ILE A 52 0.27 16.62 -6.08
CA ILE A 52 1.17 15.92 -5.18
C ILE A 52 0.32 15.33 -4.05
N ILE A 53 0.60 14.08 -3.66
CA ILE A 53 0.04 13.49 -2.45
C ILE A 53 1.17 13.32 -1.44
N VAL A 54 1.02 13.91 -0.26
CA VAL A 54 1.97 13.75 0.83
C VAL A 54 1.37 12.83 1.89
N TYR A 55 2.06 11.74 2.17
CA TYR A 55 1.65 10.72 3.12
C TYR A 55 2.37 10.90 4.46
N LEU A 56 1.58 11.12 5.51
CA LEU A 56 2.06 11.33 6.87
C LEU A 56 1.63 10.16 7.74
N PRO A 57 2.54 9.47 8.45
CA PRO A 57 2.16 8.42 9.37
C PRO A 57 1.39 8.99 10.57
N VAL A 58 0.41 8.21 11.01
CA VAL A 58 -0.42 8.49 12.19
C VAL A 58 0.09 7.66 13.36
N LEU A 59 0.24 8.29 14.52
CA LEU A 59 0.74 7.65 15.73
C LEU A 59 -0.16 6.48 16.15
N ASP A 60 0.44 5.32 16.39
CA ASP A 60 -0.22 4.07 16.82
C ASP A 60 -1.28 3.51 15.85
N GLU A 61 -1.31 3.98 14.60
CA GLU A 61 -2.29 3.59 13.60
C GLU A 61 -1.64 3.00 12.34
N ARG A 62 -2.41 2.22 11.59
CA ARG A 62 -1.98 1.61 10.31
C ARG A 62 -2.74 2.21 9.13
N PHE A 63 -2.67 3.52 9.02
CA PHE A 63 -3.10 4.30 7.86
C PHE A 63 -2.34 5.64 7.90
N TYR A 64 -2.46 6.44 6.85
CA TYR A 64 -1.77 7.71 6.72
C TYR A 64 -2.77 8.85 6.66
N PHE A 65 -2.35 10.04 7.07
CA PHE A 65 -2.95 11.24 6.49
C PHE A 65 -2.44 11.38 5.06
N ALA A 66 -3.36 11.60 4.13
CA ALA A 66 -3.05 11.95 2.74
C ALA A 66 -3.42 13.41 2.51
N VAL A 67 -2.41 14.21 2.16
CA VAL A 67 -2.59 15.63 1.88
C VAL A 67 -2.38 15.89 0.40
N TYR A 68 -3.42 16.38 -0.26
CA TYR A 68 -3.45 16.63 -1.69
C TYR A 68 -3.09 18.09 -1.96
N ILE A 69 -2.04 18.32 -2.74
CA ILE A 69 -1.54 19.65 -3.08
C ILE A 69 -1.60 19.85 -4.58
N ASN A 70 -2.27 20.91 -5.01
CA ASN A 70 -2.28 21.31 -6.41
C ASN A 70 -0.98 22.07 -6.73
N THR A 71 -0.22 21.57 -7.70
CA THR A 71 1.08 22.15 -8.06
C THR A 71 1.00 23.42 -8.90
N LYS A 72 -0.16 23.72 -9.50
CA LYS A 72 -0.40 24.99 -10.22
C LYS A 72 -0.68 26.12 -9.24
N THR A 73 -1.55 25.90 -8.27
CA THR A 73 -1.92 26.94 -7.28
C THR A 73 -0.99 26.94 -6.07
N ASN A 74 -0.24 25.87 -5.85
CA ASN A 74 0.57 25.64 -4.65
C ASN A 74 -0.28 25.65 -3.35
N GLU A 75 -1.48 25.09 -3.43
CA GLU A 75 -2.44 25.05 -2.32
C GLU A 75 -2.82 23.62 -1.97
N ILE A 76 -3.07 23.37 -0.69
CA ILE A 76 -3.73 22.15 -0.23
C ILE A 76 -5.16 22.20 -0.72
N THR A 77 -5.59 21.17 -1.45
CA THR A 77 -6.97 21.05 -1.96
C THR A 77 -7.80 20.05 -1.19
N GLY A 78 -7.16 19.18 -0.40
CA GLY A 78 -7.85 18.18 0.38
C GLY A 78 -6.93 17.50 1.39
N ILE A 79 -7.52 17.04 2.49
CA ILE A 79 -6.88 16.23 3.51
C ILE A 79 -7.84 15.07 3.82
N GLY A 80 -7.31 13.86 3.77
CA GLY A 80 -8.04 12.64 4.08
C GLY A 80 -7.14 11.63 4.75
N THR A 81 -7.62 10.39 4.85
CA THR A 81 -6.80 9.25 5.22
C THR A 81 -6.61 8.33 4.04
N GLU A 82 -5.40 7.80 3.88
CA GLU A 82 -5.11 6.71 2.96
C GLU A 82 -4.88 5.42 3.76
N ALA A 83 -5.48 4.32 3.33
CA ALA A 83 -5.32 3.04 4.02
C ALA A 83 -3.89 2.52 3.86
N TYR A 84 -3.43 1.71 4.83
CA TYR A 84 -2.14 1.03 4.69
C TYR A 84 -2.27 -0.14 3.72
N HIS A 85 -2.07 0.14 2.44
CA HIS A 85 -2.12 -0.84 1.36
C HIS A 85 -0.83 -1.64 1.25
N ARG A 86 -0.97 -2.96 1.24
CA ARG A 86 0.06 -3.88 0.72
C ARG A 86 -0.56 -4.71 -0.38
N VAL A 87 -0.09 -4.49 -1.62
CA VAL A 87 -0.50 -5.23 -2.81
C VAL A 87 0.71 -6.01 -3.29
N TYR A 88 0.67 -7.33 -3.22
CA TYR A 88 1.81 -8.17 -3.53
C TYR A 88 1.41 -9.45 -4.22
N PHE A 89 2.30 -9.96 -5.05
CA PHE A 89 2.18 -11.33 -5.56
C PHE A 89 2.62 -12.30 -4.48
N ARG A 90 1.89 -13.40 -4.33
CA ARG A 90 2.24 -14.50 -3.43
C ARG A 90 2.07 -15.82 -4.16
N ALA A 91 3.08 -16.69 -4.04
CA ALA A 91 3.01 -18.07 -4.46
C ALA A 91 3.34 -19.00 -3.29
N THR A 92 2.53 -20.05 -3.12
CA THR A 92 2.74 -21.07 -2.08
C THR A 92 2.60 -22.48 -2.62
N SER A 93 3.32 -23.42 -2.01
CA SER A 93 3.21 -24.83 -2.35
C SER A 93 3.51 -25.72 -1.14
N GLU A 94 2.76 -26.81 -1.02
CA GLU A 94 3.06 -27.88 -0.07
C GLU A 94 4.05 -28.92 -0.62
N THR A 95 4.24 -28.96 -1.94
CA THR A 95 5.02 -29.99 -2.65
C THR A 95 6.31 -29.47 -3.27
N LEU A 96 6.32 -28.24 -3.80
CA LEU A 96 7.50 -27.60 -4.36
C LEU A 96 8.32 -26.93 -3.27
N THR A 97 9.66 -27.00 -3.37
CA THR A 97 10.56 -26.23 -2.51
C THR A 97 10.57 -24.76 -2.90
N VAL A 98 11.09 -23.88 -2.02
CA VAL A 98 11.29 -22.47 -2.37
C VAL A 98 12.18 -22.32 -3.62
N ASP A 99 13.23 -23.13 -3.73
CA ASP A 99 14.16 -23.05 -4.85
C ASP A 99 13.51 -23.50 -6.17
N ASP A 100 12.65 -24.52 -6.14
CA ASP A 100 11.85 -24.92 -7.31
C ASP A 100 10.97 -23.77 -7.81
N ILE A 101 10.32 -23.06 -6.88
CA ILE A 101 9.45 -21.93 -7.22
C ILE A 101 10.28 -20.76 -7.76
N LYS A 102 11.39 -20.41 -7.10
CA LYS A 102 12.30 -19.35 -7.55
C LYS A 102 12.87 -19.64 -8.93
N ALA A 103 13.17 -20.89 -9.25
CA ALA A 103 13.72 -21.28 -10.55
C ALA A 103 12.73 -21.08 -11.72
N MET A 104 11.43 -20.90 -11.46
CA MET A 104 10.44 -20.66 -12.51
C MET A 104 10.46 -19.25 -13.05
N THR A 105 11.05 -18.28 -12.33
CA THR A 105 11.08 -16.88 -12.74
C THR A 105 12.44 -16.25 -12.51
N HIS A 106 12.83 -15.29 -13.33
CA HIS A 106 14.02 -14.47 -13.08
C HIS A 106 13.73 -13.26 -12.17
N LEU A 107 12.50 -13.10 -11.69
CA LEU A 107 12.14 -12.02 -10.77
C LEU A 107 12.64 -12.31 -9.36
N THR A 108 13.19 -11.29 -8.71
CA THR A 108 13.71 -11.43 -7.34
C THR A 108 12.57 -11.31 -6.33
N PRO A 109 12.41 -12.30 -5.42
CA PRO A 109 11.42 -12.24 -4.36
C PRO A 109 11.79 -11.18 -3.31
N THR A 110 10.78 -10.49 -2.78
CA THR A 110 10.95 -9.58 -1.62
C THR A 110 11.09 -10.37 -0.31
N GLU A 111 10.35 -11.48 -0.19
CA GLU A 111 10.37 -12.36 0.97
C GLU A 111 10.18 -13.81 0.49
N PHE A 112 10.80 -14.77 1.17
CA PHE A 112 10.57 -16.20 0.96
C PHE A 112 10.73 -16.95 2.28
N TRP A 113 10.16 -18.14 2.36
CA TRP A 113 10.24 -19.01 3.54
C TRP A 113 10.06 -20.47 3.14
N ASP A 114 10.73 -21.34 3.86
CA ASP A 114 10.54 -22.78 3.77
C ASP A 114 9.48 -23.26 4.76
N LYS A 115 8.88 -24.41 4.45
CA LYS A 115 7.97 -25.10 5.35
C LYS A 115 8.72 -25.49 6.62
N GLY A 116 8.18 -25.09 7.76
CA GLY A 116 8.80 -25.29 9.07
C GLY A 116 9.55 -24.07 9.60
N ASP A 117 9.83 -23.06 8.78
CA ASP A 117 10.43 -21.81 9.24
C ASP A 117 9.53 -21.09 10.23
N LEU A 118 10.14 -20.42 11.20
CA LEU A 118 9.41 -19.63 12.19
C LEU A 118 8.85 -18.36 11.53
N ARG A 119 7.55 -18.09 11.69
CA ARG A 119 6.94 -16.86 11.19
C ARG A 119 7.52 -15.64 11.93
N SER A 120 7.42 -14.47 11.31
CA SER A 120 7.89 -13.19 11.87
C SER A 120 7.32 -12.85 13.25
N ASN A 121 6.14 -13.37 13.60
CA ASN A 121 5.54 -13.19 14.94
C ASN A 121 6.17 -14.08 16.03
N GLY A 122 7.05 -15.03 15.67
CA GLY A 122 7.71 -15.95 16.58
C GLY A 122 6.80 -17.00 17.24
N LYS A 123 5.52 -17.08 16.87
CA LYS A 123 4.49 -17.87 17.58
C LYS A 123 4.11 -19.17 16.87
N SER A 124 4.48 -19.31 15.60
CA SER A 124 4.07 -20.45 14.77
C SER A 124 5.00 -20.59 13.57
N ASN A 125 5.04 -21.78 12.98
CA ASN A 125 5.85 -22.05 11.81
C ASN A 125 5.02 -21.91 10.52
N HIS A 126 5.70 -21.78 9.38
CA HIS A 126 5.10 -21.86 8.06
C HIS A 126 4.69 -23.31 7.74
N SER A 127 3.48 -23.52 7.22
CA SER A 127 2.95 -24.85 6.88
C SER A 127 3.20 -25.27 5.43
N PHE A 128 3.71 -24.36 4.61
CA PHE A 128 4.01 -24.50 3.19
C PHE A 128 5.25 -23.66 2.85
N ASN A 129 5.90 -23.99 1.74
CA ASN A 129 6.94 -23.16 1.13
C ASN A 129 6.27 -21.97 0.42
N GLY A 130 6.98 -20.86 0.29
CA GLY A 130 6.47 -19.77 -0.54
C GLY A 130 7.38 -18.58 -0.65
N PHE A 131 6.96 -17.65 -1.51
CA PHE A 131 7.60 -16.36 -1.65
C PHE A 131 6.58 -15.28 -2.01
N LYS A 132 7.01 -14.02 -1.83
CA LYS A 132 6.24 -12.82 -2.15
C LYS A 132 7.07 -11.84 -2.98
N ILE A 133 6.38 -11.05 -3.81
CA ILE A 133 6.94 -9.89 -4.51
C ILE A 133 6.09 -8.67 -4.17
N LEU A 134 6.70 -7.68 -3.52
CA LEU A 134 6.10 -6.40 -3.15
C LEU A 134 6.99 -5.27 -3.70
N PRO A 135 6.77 -4.81 -4.95
CA PRO A 135 7.64 -3.82 -5.58
C PRO A 135 7.39 -2.39 -5.10
N ASN A 136 6.27 -2.14 -4.42
CA ASN A 136 5.89 -0.82 -3.91
C ASN A 136 5.52 -0.89 -2.40
N PRO A 137 6.52 -0.90 -1.49
CA PRO A 137 6.31 -1.01 -0.05
C PRO A 137 5.93 0.31 0.64
N GLU A 138 6.14 1.45 0.00
CA GLU A 138 5.85 2.80 0.53
C GLU A 138 4.34 3.06 0.65
N PRO A 139 3.84 4.11 1.31
CA PRO A 139 2.42 4.50 1.22
C PRO A 139 2.02 4.75 -0.25
N ASP A 140 0.81 4.38 -0.67
CA ASP A 140 0.30 4.70 -2.01
C ASP A 140 -1.19 4.34 -2.13
N GLU A 141 -1.83 4.83 -3.18
CA GLU A 141 -3.16 4.39 -3.59
C GLU A 141 -3.12 2.91 -4.06
N PHE A 142 -4.24 2.19 -3.88
CA PHE A 142 -4.34 0.77 -4.23
C PHE A 142 -4.12 0.53 -5.72
N GLU A 143 -4.74 1.37 -6.56
CA GLU A 143 -4.71 1.31 -8.02
C GLU A 143 -3.27 1.43 -8.54
N ASP A 144 -2.51 2.39 -8.00
CA ASP A 144 -1.12 2.59 -8.38
C ASP A 144 -0.21 1.44 -7.92
N LYS A 145 -0.49 0.87 -6.74
CA LYS A 145 0.19 -0.33 -6.26
C LYS A 145 -0.08 -1.55 -7.13
N LEU A 146 -1.33 -1.76 -7.53
CA LEU A 146 -1.70 -2.85 -8.42
C LEU A 146 -0.99 -2.70 -9.77
N LYS A 147 -1.00 -1.50 -10.35
CA LYS A 147 -0.31 -1.21 -11.62
C LYS A 147 1.18 -1.46 -11.52
N LYS A 148 1.85 -0.93 -10.48
CA LYS A 148 3.28 -1.15 -10.23
C LYS A 148 3.61 -2.63 -9.99
N LEU A 149 2.72 -3.39 -9.33
CA LEU A 149 2.88 -4.82 -9.18
C LEU A 149 2.79 -5.53 -10.53
N LEU A 150 1.74 -5.26 -11.32
CA LEU A 150 1.56 -5.87 -12.63
C LEU A 150 2.72 -5.50 -13.58
N ASP A 151 3.17 -4.25 -13.59
CA ASP A 151 4.33 -3.80 -14.37
C ASP A 151 5.58 -4.61 -14.02
N PHE A 152 5.77 -4.92 -12.73
CA PHE A 152 6.90 -5.72 -12.26
C PHE A 152 6.77 -7.20 -12.66
N LEU A 153 5.60 -7.81 -12.45
CA LEU A 153 5.35 -9.21 -12.80
C LEU A 153 5.47 -9.47 -14.31
N GLU A 154 5.04 -8.50 -15.11
CA GLU A 154 5.08 -8.59 -16.58
C GLU A 154 6.49 -8.53 -17.17
N GLN A 155 7.52 -8.23 -16.36
CA GLN A 155 8.91 -8.39 -16.77
C GLN A 155 9.27 -9.87 -17.00
N ASP A 156 8.50 -10.81 -16.45
CA ASP A 156 8.63 -12.26 -16.67
C ASP A 156 7.26 -12.97 -16.73
N LYS A 157 6.48 -12.67 -17.77
CA LYS A 157 5.12 -13.21 -17.92
C LYS A 157 5.08 -14.73 -17.92
N GLU A 158 6.02 -15.37 -18.61
CA GLU A 158 6.05 -16.84 -18.73
C GLU A 158 6.41 -17.50 -17.40
N GLY A 159 7.37 -16.93 -16.65
CA GLY A 159 7.69 -17.41 -15.32
C GLY A 159 6.52 -17.28 -14.34
N ILE A 160 5.83 -16.14 -14.34
CA ILE A 160 4.65 -15.93 -13.50
C ILE A 160 3.50 -16.88 -13.87
N ARG A 161 3.23 -17.09 -15.17
CA ARG A 161 2.25 -18.09 -15.64
C ARG A 161 2.60 -19.49 -15.19
N GLN A 162 3.88 -19.87 -15.31
CA GLN A 162 4.35 -21.18 -14.88
C GLN A 162 4.15 -21.38 -13.38
N ILE A 163 4.42 -20.36 -12.56
CA ILE A 163 4.16 -20.40 -11.12
C ILE A 163 2.66 -20.54 -10.85
N ALA A 164 1.82 -19.78 -11.54
CA ALA A 164 0.36 -19.84 -11.37
C ALA A 164 -0.26 -21.19 -11.76
N GLU A 165 0.38 -21.95 -12.65
CA GLU A 165 -0.06 -23.30 -13.03
C GLU A 165 0.40 -24.39 -12.04
N LYS A 166 1.55 -24.20 -11.40
CA LYS A 166 2.23 -25.24 -10.60
C LYS A 166 2.14 -25.03 -9.09
N ALA A 167 1.78 -23.83 -8.66
CA ALA A 167 1.67 -23.41 -7.27
C ALA A 167 0.38 -22.62 -7.04
N GLU A 168 0.00 -22.45 -5.78
CA GLU A 168 -1.10 -21.56 -5.41
C GLU A 168 -0.61 -20.12 -5.50
N ALA A 169 -0.93 -19.44 -6.61
CA ALA A 169 -0.48 -18.09 -6.89
C ALA A 169 -1.65 -17.10 -7.02
N SER A 170 -1.53 -15.96 -6.34
CA SER A 170 -2.52 -14.88 -6.42
C SER A 170 -1.88 -13.54 -6.08
N ILE A 171 -2.53 -12.45 -6.50
CA ILE A 171 -2.30 -11.13 -5.91
C ILE A 171 -3.05 -11.10 -4.56
N LEU A 172 -2.34 -10.74 -3.50
CA LEU A 172 -2.93 -10.48 -2.20
C LEU A 172 -2.94 -8.98 -1.93
N VAL A 173 -4.09 -8.49 -1.47
CA VAL A 173 -4.31 -7.11 -1.06
C VAL A 173 -4.65 -7.13 0.42
N THR A 174 -3.82 -6.51 1.24
CA THR A 174 -4.15 -6.27 2.65
C THR A 174 -4.28 -4.78 2.88
N MET A 175 -5.37 -4.36 3.52
CA MET A 175 -5.72 -2.95 3.71
C MET A 175 -6.08 -2.74 5.17
N ASP A 176 -5.34 -1.87 5.86
CA ASP A 176 -5.71 -1.40 7.19
C ASP A 176 -6.33 0.01 7.01
N ILE A 177 -7.64 0.13 7.24
CA ILE A 177 -8.49 1.27 6.88
C ILE A 177 -8.92 2.01 8.15
N HIS A 178 -8.94 3.35 8.10
CA HIS A 178 -9.45 4.17 9.20
C HIS A 178 -10.97 3.98 9.38
N ASN A 179 -11.42 3.71 10.60
CA ASN A 179 -12.81 3.50 10.98
C ASN A 179 -13.68 4.76 10.87
N ALA A 180 -13.08 5.96 10.78
CA ALA A 180 -13.73 7.25 10.49
C ALA A 180 -15.20 7.34 10.93
N ASN A 181 -16.12 7.31 9.97
CA ASN A 181 -17.57 7.28 10.13
C ASN A 181 -18.19 5.92 9.73
N GLY A 182 -17.40 4.85 9.74
CA GLY A 182 -17.78 3.49 9.34
C GLY A 182 -17.77 3.25 7.83
N MET A 183 -17.42 4.24 7.01
CA MET A 183 -17.25 4.05 5.57
C MET A 183 -15.83 3.55 5.26
N ILE A 184 -15.75 2.39 4.62
CA ILE A 184 -14.47 1.73 4.27
C ILE A 184 -13.92 2.13 2.89
N GLY A 185 -14.64 3.01 2.17
CA GLY A 185 -14.29 3.38 0.79
C GLY A 185 -14.62 2.27 -0.22
N GLY A 186 -14.13 2.45 -1.46
CA GLY A 186 -14.26 1.48 -2.53
C GLY A 186 -13.10 1.61 -3.51
N HIS A 187 -12.60 0.48 -3.97
CA HIS A 187 -11.47 0.40 -4.90
C HIS A 187 -11.95 0.01 -6.28
N ASN A 188 -11.27 0.53 -7.31
CA ASN A 188 -11.56 0.22 -8.69
C ASN A 188 -10.43 -0.59 -9.30
N ILE A 189 -10.77 -1.70 -9.94
CA ILE A 189 -9.85 -2.39 -10.84
C ILE A 189 -10.34 -2.10 -12.25
N ASP A 190 -9.56 -1.34 -13.01
CA ASP A 190 -9.93 -1.01 -14.38
C ASP A 190 -9.82 -2.23 -15.31
N THR A 191 -10.45 -2.13 -16.48
CA THR A 191 -10.50 -3.23 -17.45
C THR A 191 -9.11 -3.65 -17.94
N ASP A 192 -8.15 -2.72 -17.99
CA ASP A 192 -6.79 -3.03 -18.42
C ASP A 192 -6.09 -3.89 -17.36
N ASP A 193 -6.17 -3.53 -16.08
CA ASP A 193 -5.59 -4.31 -14.99
C ASP A 193 -6.26 -5.69 -14.84
N ILE A 194 -7.58 -5.80 -15.04
CA ILE A 194 -8.30 -7.08 -15.09
C ILE A 194 -7.72 -7.98 -16.21
N ARG A 195 -7.54 -7.43 -17.41
CA ARG A 195 -6.96 -8.18 -18.54
C ARG A 195 -5.54 -8.63 -18.21
N ARG A 196 -4.71 -7.76 -17.64
CA ARG A 196 -3.31 -8.06 -17.27
C ARG A 196 -3.23 -9.18 -16.24
N MET A 197 -4.06 -9.15 -15.19
CA MET A 197 -4.15 -10.24 -14.22
C MET A 197 -4.55 -11.56 -14.87
N ASN A 198 -5.57 -11.53 -15.74
CA ASN A 198 -6.03 -12.72 -16.46
C ASN A 198 -4.93 -13.28 -17.38
N ASP A 199 -4.19 -12.41 -18.08
CA ASP A 199 -3.07 -12.80 -18.93
C ASP A 199 -1.97 -13.49 -18.12
N LEU A 200 -1.76 -13.12 -16.85
CA LEU A 200 -0.83 -13.77 -15.94
C LEU A 200 -1.42 -15.00 -15.22
N LYS A 201 -2.69 -15.35 -15.50
CA LYS A 201 -3.47 -16.41 -14.82
C LYS A 201 -3.61 -16.21 -13.31
N LEU A 202 -3.71 -14.95 -12.88
CA LEU A 202 -3.79 -14.60 -11.46
C LEU A 202 -5.21 -14.24 -11.04
N SER A 203 -5.56 -14.70 -9.84
CA SER A 203 -6.67 -14.17 -9.06
C SER A 203 -6.18 -13.06 -8.12
N ILE A 204 -7.12 -12.32 -7.53
CA ILE A 204 -6.85 -11.31 -6.51
C ILE A 204 -7.71 -11.57 -5.27
N ASN A 205 -7.10 -11.49 -4.08
CA ASN A 205 -7.77 -11.70 -2.80
C ASN A 205 -7.61 -10.46 -1.91
N PHE A 206 -8.67 -10.09 -1.20
CA PHE A 206 -8.71 -8.90 -0.34
C PHE A 206 -8.89 -9.29 1.13
N ASP A 207 -7.96 -8.86 1.97
CA ASP A 207 -8.04 -8.90 3.43
C ASP A 207 -8.15 -7.48 3.97
N LEU A 208 -9.35 -7.13 4.47
CA LEU A 208 -9.68 -5.80 4.94
C LEU A 208 -9.73 -5.76 6.46
N TYR A 209 -9.03 -4.79 7.05
CA TYR A 209 -9.02 -4.52 8.47
C TYR A 209 -9.45 -3.09 8.70
N VAL A 210 -10.28 -2.87 9.71
CA VAL A 210 -10.77 -1.53 10.08
C VAL A 210 -10.24 -1.21 11.47
N GLY A 211 -9.65 -0.03 11.63
CA GLY A 211 -8.97 0.39 12.86
C GLY A 211 -9.02 1.88 13.12
N GLY A 212 -8.50 2.27 14.27
CA GLY A 212 -8.48 3.66 14.74
C GLY A 212 -9.82 4.19 15.25
N LYS A 213 -9.76 5.40 15.82
CA LYS A 213 -10.90 6.05 16.46
C LYS A 213 -11.91 6.56 15.44
N SER A 214 -13.19 6.42 15.74
CA SER A 214 -14.25 7.10 15.00
C SER A 214 -14.22 8.60 15.25
N PHE A 215 -14.80 9.37 14.32
CA PHE A 215 -15.06 10.79 14.57
C PHE A 215 -16.01 10.98 15.73
N LYS A 216 -15.87 12.10 16.44
CA LYS A 216 -16.82 12.48 17.49
C LYS A 216 -18.08 13.07 16.86
N GLU A 217 -19.21 12.84 17.52
CA GLU A 217 -20.52 13.43 17.20
C GLU A 217 -20.62 14.89 17.69
#